data_AF-A0A5N9E263-F1
#
_entry.id   AF-A0A5N9E263-F1
#
_cell.length_a   1.000
_cell.length_b   1.000
_cell.length_c   1.000
_cell.angle_alpha   90.00
_cell.angle_beta   90.00
_cell.angle_gamma   90.00
#
_symmetry.space_group_name_H-M   'P 1'
#
loop_
_entity.id
_entity.type
_entity.pdbx_description
1 polymer ?
#
loop_
_entity_poly.entity_id
_entity_poly.type
_entity_poly.pdbx_seq_one_letter_code
_entity_poly.pdbx_strand_id
1 'polypeptide(L)'
;MNKKNNISIIGAGISGIATAVSLIKKGYCVDVFESKKNLGGRAGSFIKDGKLLDIGQHVFLPSYKNFINLLKELGCYEDLKIANKLRIPIIDNNQIYYIKSNFPIYPINLIFSILGYKNVKVTDRLRIIFGLIKLNLEKDSDLIFNKWLEKNFQNHETIKKFWEIICIS
;
A
#
# COMPACT_ATOMS: atom_id res chain seq x y z
N MET A 1 -24.32 -35.30 -11.04
CA MET A 1 -23.25 -34.35 -11.44
C MET A 1 -23.86 -32.95 -11.43
N ASN A 2 -23.63 -32.16 -10.37
CA ASN A 2 -24.20 -30.81 -10.28
C ASN A 2 -23.52 -29.89 -11.30
N LYS A 3 -24.33 -29.15 -12.07
CA LYS A 3 -23.85 -28.09 -12.98
C LYS A 3 -22.86 -27.20 -12.23
N LYS A 4 -21.57 -27.29 -12.57
CA LYS A 4 -20.59 -26.27 -12.19
C LYS A 4 -21.04 -25.00 -12.90
N ASN A 5 -21.63 -24.05 -12.18
CA ASN A 5 -21.93 -22.75 -12.76
C ASN A 5 -20.61 -22.15 -13.27
N ASN A 6 -20.55 -21.86 -14.57
CA ASN A 6 -19.42 -21.14 -15.15
C ASN A 6 -19.53 -19.68 -14.73
N ILE A 7 -18.50 -19.18 -14.07
CA ILE A 7 -18.43 -17.79 -13.60
C ILE A 7 -17.50 -17.03 -14.55
N SER A 8 -18.02 -15.99 -15.18
CA SER A 8 -17.22 -15.08 -16.01
C SER A 8 -16.68 -13.92 -15.17
N ILE A 9 -15.37 -13.66 -15.25
CA ILE A 9 -14.69 -12.53 -14.61
C ILE A 9 -14.22 -11.58 -15.71
N ILE A 10 -14.54 -10.29 -15.56
CA ILE A 10 -14.10 -9.24 -16.48
C ILE A 10 -12.92 -8.49 -15.85
N GLY A 11 -11.77 -8.56 -16.50
CA GLY A 11 -10.50 -7.98 -16.09
C GLY A 11 -9.53 -9.02 -15.50
N ALA A 12 -8.32 -9.10 -16.05
CA ALA A 12 -7.24 -9.95 -15.55
C ALA A 12 -6.17 -9.17 -14.79
N GLY A 13 -6.61 -8.15 -14.04
CA GLY A 13 -5.78 -7.50 -13.02
C GLY A 13 -5.65 -8.36 -11.76
N ILE A 14 -4.90 -7.86 -10.77
CA ILE A 14 -4.67 -8.58 -9.51
C ILE A 14 -5.96 -8.98 -8.80
N SER A 15 -7.00 -8.14 -8.83
CA SER A 15 -8.31 -8.45 -8.26
C SER A 15 -9.01 -9.59 -9.01
N GLY A 16 -9.04 -9.55 -10.34
CA GLY A 16 -9.64 -10.60 -11.15
C GLY A 16 -8.94 -11.95 -10.97
N ILE A 17 -7.61 -11.95 -10.92
CA ILE A 17 -6.81 -13.15 -10.63
C ILE A 17 -7.12 -13.67 -9.22
N ALA A 18 -7.14 -12.79 -8.21
CA ALA A 18 -7.48 -13.18 -6.83
C ALA A 18 -8.88 -13.81 -6.74
N THR A 19 -9.86 -13.22 -7.43
CA THR A 19 -11.23 -13.74 -7.51
C THR A 19 -11.26 -15.10 -8.20
N ALA A 20 -10.58 -15.26 -9.33
CA ALA A 20 -10.50 -16.53 -10.06
C ALA A 20 -9.93 -17.65 -9.18
N VAL A 21 -8.79 -17.40 -8.53
CA VAL A 21 -8.14 -18.34 -7.60
C VAL A 21 -9.09 -18.73 -6.47
N SER A 22 -9.76 -17.75 -5.85
CA SER A 22 -10.71 -18.04 -4.77
C SER A 22 -11.91 -18.88 -5.22
N LEU A 23 -12.42 -18.69 -6.44
CA LEU A 23 -13.56 -19.43 -6.97
C LEU A 23 -13.17 -20.84 -7.42
N ILE A 24 -12.02 -20.99 -8.07
CA ILE A 24 -11.49 -22.30 -8.47
C ILE A 24 -11.28 -23.18 -7.23
N LYS A 25 -10.74 -22.64 -6.14
CA LYS A 25 -10.59 -23.37 -4.85
C LYS A 25 -11.91 -23.83 -4.24
N LYS A 26 -13.01 -23.14 -4.54
CA LYS A 26 -14.36 -23.54 -4.12
C LYS A 26 -15.04 -24.52 -5.09
N GLY A 27 -14.33 -24.95 -6.14
CA GLY A 27 -14.81 -25.95 -7.10
C GLY A 27 -15.58 -25.38 -8.29
N TYR A 28 -15.64 -24.06 -8.45
CA TYR A 28 -16.29 -23.42 -9.60
C TYR A 28 -15.43 -23.49 -10.86
N CYS A 29 -16.09 -23.50 -12.03
CA CYS A 29 -15.46 -23.24 -13.31
C CYS A 29 -15.45 -21.72 -13.57
N VAL A 30 -14.32 -21.18 -14.01
CA VAL A 30 -14.13 -19.74 -14.15
C VAL A 30 -13.52 -19.42 -15.51
N ASP A 31 -14.10 -18.46 -16.21
CA ASP A 31 -13.56 -17.86 -17.42
C ASP A 31 -13.14 -16.42 -17.11
N VAL A 32 -11.92 -16.02 -17.49
CA VAL A 32 -11.41 -14.64 -17.26
C VAL A 32 -11.22 -13.95 -18.60
N PHE A 33 -11.82 -12.77 -18.76
CA PHE A 33 -11.75 -11.95 -19.97
C PHE A 33 -10.93 -10.70 -19.70
N GLU A 34 -9.95 -10.40 -20.54
CA GLU A 34 -9.15 -9.16 -20.46
C GLU A 34 -9.22 -8.43 -21.80
N SER A 35 -9.42 -7.11 -21.71
CA SER A 35 -9.46 -6.21 -22.86
C SER A 35 -8.09 -6.01 -23.51
N LYS A 36 -7.02 -6.07 -22.70
CA LYS A 36 -5.63 -5.87 -23.12
C LYS A 36 -4.98 -7.18 -23.57
N LYS A 37 -3.92 -7.06 -24.37
CA LYS A 37 -3.09 -8.22 -24.79
C LYS A 37 -2.30 -8.85 -23.65
N ASN A 38 -2.02 -8.08 -22.60
CA ASN A 38 -1.22 -8.50 -21.44
C ASN A 38 -2.09 -8.49 -20.18
N LEU A 39 -1.86 -9.46 -19.31
CA LEU A 39 -2.50 -9.55 -17.99
C LEU A 39 -1.81 -8.61 -16.97
N GLY A 40 -2.33 -8.59 -15.75
CA GLY A 40 -1.74 -7.86 -14.61
C GLY A 40 -2.41 -6.52 -14.33
N GLY A 41 -3.15 -5.95 -15.28
CA GLY A 41 -3.91 -4.72 -15.09
C GLY A 41 -2.99 -3.56 -14.71
N ARG A 42 -3.19 -2.96 -13.53
CA ARG A 42 -2.28 -1.91 -13.01
C ARG A 42 -0.95 -2.47 -12.54
N ALA A 43 -0.87 -3.76 -12.18
CA ALA A 43 0.34 -4.45 -11.72
C ALA A 43 1.07 -5.19 -12.86
N GLY A 44 0.80 -4.84 -14.11
CA GLY A 44 1.42 -5.48 -15.27
C GLY A 44 2.78 -4.86 -15.63
N SER A 45 3.52 -5.59 -16.45
CA SER A 45 4.77 -5.15 -17.06
C SER A 45 4.70 -5.38 -18.57
N PHE A 46 5.48 -4.65 -19.35
CA PHE A 46 5.56 -4.78 -20.80
C PHE A 46 6.99 -4.61 -21.28
N ILE A 47 7.31 -5.16 -22.46
CA ILE A 47 8.63 -5.03 -23.06
C ILE A 47 8.66 -3.79 -23.93
N LYS A 48 9.66 -2.94 -23.72
CA LYS A 48 10.00 -1.80 -24.59
C LYS A 48 11.51 -1.72 -24.73
N ASP A 49 12.00 -1.61 -25.97
CA ASP A 49 13.44 -1.52 -26.28
C ASP A 49 14.27 -2.66 -25.65
N GLY A 50 13.73 -3.89 -25.66
CA GLY A 50 14.39 -5.07 -25.08
C GLY A 50 14.42 -5.11 -23.54
N LYS A 51 13.76 -4.17 -22.86
CA LYS A 51 13.70 -4.09 -21.39
C LYS A 51 12.28 -4.33 -20.90
N LEU A 52 12.16 -5.09 -19.82
CA LEU A 52 10.90 -5.22 -19.08
C LEU A 52 10.67 -3.95 -18.26
N LEU A 53 9.57 -3.27 -18.52
CA LEU A 53 9.14 -2.06 -17.81
C LEU A 53 7.82 -2.33 -17.09
N ASP A 54 7.73 -1.90 -15.83
CA ASP A 54 6.49 -1.94 -15.08
C ASP A 54 5.58 -0.79 -15.49
N ILE A 55 4.26 -1.02 -15.50
CA ILE A 55 3.26 0.01 -15.82
C ILE A 55 3.27 1.13 -14.76
N GLY A 56 3.68 0.82 -13.53
CA GLY A 56 3.84 1.80 -12.46
C GLY A 56 4.72 1.28 -11.34
N GLN A 57 5.02 2.15 -10.39
CA GLN A 57 5.68 1.75 -9.16
C GLN A 57 4.67 1.06 -8.24
N HIS A 58 4.99 -0.16 -7.80
CA HIS A 58 4.18 -0.89 -6.84
C HIS A 58 4.90 -1.03 -5.52
N VAL A 59 4.27 -0.54 -4.46
CA VAL A 59 4.71 -0.75 -3.08
C VAL A 59 3.66 -1.59 -2.38
N PHE A 60 4.08 -2.72 -1.83
CA PHE A 60 3.22 -3.57 -1.02
C PHE A 60 3.80 -3.66 0.39
N LEU A 61 2.92 -3.64 1.38
CA LEU A 61 3.32 -3.74 2.77
C LEU A 61 3.16 -5.19 3.25
N PRO A 62 4.02 -5.68 4.18
CA PRO A 62 3.82 -6.99 4.81
C PRO A 62 2.46 -7.16 5.49
N SER A 63 1.77 -6.06 5.81
CA SER A 63 0.41 -6.06 6.35
C SER A 63 -0.65 -6.51 5.34
N TYR A 64 -0.34 -6.58 4.03
CA TYR A 64 -1.28 -6.97 2.98
C TYR A 64 -1.41 -8.50 2.91
N LYS A 65 -1.89 -9.10 4.00
CA LYS A 65 -1.92 -10.57 4.20
C LYS A 65 -2.58 -11.33 3.05
N ASN A 66 -3.69 -10.82 2.52
CA ASN A 66 -4.42 -11.47 1.42
C ASN A 66 -3.59 -11.51 0.13
N PHE A 67 -2.89 -10.42 -0.19
CA PHE A 67 -2.03 -10.35 -1.37
C PHE A 67 -0.81 -11.25 -1.22
N ILE A 68 -0.15 -11.22 -0.05
CA ILE A 68 0.97 -12.11 0.25
C ILE A 68 0.55 -13.58 0.19
N ASN A 69 -0.62 -13.93 0.72
CA ASN A 69 -1.14 -15.28 0.66
C ASN A 69 -1.45 -15.72 -0.78
N LEU A 70 -2.05 -14.83 -1.59
CA LEU A 70 -2.28 -15.09 -3.01
C LEU A 70 -0.96 -15.40 -3.74
N LEU A 71 0.09 -14.61 -3.51
CA LEU A 71 1.40 -14.85 -4.13
C LEU A 71 2.00 -16.20 -3.70
N LYS A 72 1.85 -16.58 -2.43
CA LYS A 72 2.28 -17.90 -1.94
C LYS A 72 1.51 -19.04 -2.61
N GLU A 73 0.19 -18.89 -2.74
CA GLU A 73 -0.66 -19.88 -3.42
C GLU A 73 -0.31 -20.02 -4.90
N LEU A 74 0.10 -18.94 -5.55
CA LEU A 74 0.56 -18.94 -6.94
C LEU A 74 2.03 -19.35 -7.12
N GLY A 75 2.76 -19.55 -6.02
CA GLY A 75 4.20 -19.88 -6.06
C GLY A 75 5.12 -18.71 -6.43
N CYS A 76 4.61 -17.48 -6.49
CA CYS A 76 5.37 -16.27 -6.89
C CYS A 76 5.95 -15.49 -5.71
N TYR A 77 5.82 -15.98 -4.48
CA TYR A 77 6.27 -15.25 -3.29
C TYR A 77 7.80 -15.06 -3.26
N GLU A 78 8.56 -16.06 -3.69
CA GLU A 78 10.03 -16.02 -3.68
C GLU A 78 10.62 -15.07 -4.75
N ASP A 79 9.81 -14.68 -5.74
CA ASP A 79 10.20 -13.71 -6.77
C ASP A 79 10.18 -12.25 -6.23
N LEU A 80 9.61 -12.04 -5.04
CA LEU A 80 9.52 -10.72 -4.43
C LEU A 80 10.85 -10.23 -3.87
N LYS A 81 11.23 -9.01 -4.27
CA LYS A 81 12.34 -8.28 -3.64
C LYS A 81 11.82 -7.47 -2.46
N ILE A 82 11.93 -8.02 -1.26
CA ILE A 82 11.50 -7.36 -0.03
C ILE A 82 12.62 -6.46 0.51
N ALA A 83 12.34 -5.17 0.63
CA ALA A 83 13.25 -4.23 1.28
C ALA A 83 13.10 -4.30 2.80
N ASN A 84 14.18 -4.60 3.52
CA ASN A 84 14.18 -4.73 4.98
C ASN A 84 14.13 -3.39 5.73
N LYS A 85 14.30 -2.26 5.04
CA LYS A 85 14.31 -0.92 5.64
C LYS A 85 13.48 0.04 4.80
N LEU A 86 12.50 0.66 5.43
CA LEU A 86 11.74 1.74 4.81
C LEU A 86 12.60 3.01 4.76
N ARG A 87 12.81 3.56 3.57
CA ARG A 87 13.46 4.85 3.35
C ARG A 87 12.76 5.58 2.22
N ILE A 88 11.85 6.48 2.59
CA ILE A 88 11.06 7.26 1.63
C ILE A 88 11.73 8.63 1.46
N PRO A 89 12.22 9.00 0.26
CA PRO A 89 12.71 10.34 -0.01
C PRO A 89 11.56 11.32 -0.16
N ILE A 90 11.65 12.47 0.52
CA ILE A 90 10.70 13.58 0.42
C ILE A 90 11.45 14.80 -0.08
N ILE A 91 10.98 15.39 -1.17
CA ILE A 91 11.58 16.60 -1.73
C ILE A 91 10.74 17.78 -1.29
N ASP A 92 11.35 18.73 -0.58
CA ASP A 92 10.72 19.96 -0.13
C ASP A 92 11.72 21.12 -0.23
N ASN A 93 11.34 22.20 -0.92
CA ASN A 93 12.19 23.37 -1.20
C ASN A 93 13.60 23.02 -1.73
N ASN A 94 13.67 22.15 -2.74
CA ASN A 94 14.92 21.62 -3.33
C ASN A 94 15.84 20.88 -2.35
N GLN A 95 15.37 20.54 -1.15
CA GLN A 95 16.09 19.69 -0.21
C GLN A 95 15.44 18.31 -0.11
N ILE A 96 16.27 17.29 0.10
CA ILE A 96 15.83 15.91 0.25
C ILE A 96 15.83 15.53 1.73
N TYR A 97 14.63 15.24 2.23
CA TYR A 97 14.39 14.66 3.55
C TYR A 97 14.07 13.18 3.42
N TYR A 98 14.07 12.48 4.54
CA TYR A 98 13.77 11.06 4.55
C TYR A 98 12.91 10.68 5.75
N ILE A 99 11.88 9.90 5.50
CA ILE A 99 11.18 9.11 6.51
C ILE A 99 11.86 7.74 6.55
N LYS A 100 12.43 7.36 7.69
CA LYS A 100 13.28 6.17 7.84
C LYS A 100 12.84 5.30 9.02
N SER A 101 12.63 4.02 8.76
CA SER A 101 12.43 3.04 9.84
C SER A 101 13.78 2.39 10.20
N ASN A 102 14.51 3.04 11.12
CA ASN A 102 15.84 2.57 11.56
C ASN A 102 15.78 1.60 12.74
N PHE A 103 14.66 1.53 13.46
CA PHE A 103 14.47 0.67 14.62
C PHE A 103 13.66 -0.59 14.22
N PRO A 104 14.00 -1.79 14.73
CA PRO A 104 13.38 -3.02 14.23
C PRO A 104 12.03 -3.36 14.88
N ILE A 105 11.65 -2.71 15.98
CA ILE A 105 10.48 -3.11 16.79
C ILE A 105 9.26 -2.28 16.41
N TYR A 106 8.21 -2.93 15.90
CA TYR A 106 6.90 -2.31 15.71
C TYR A 106 6.08 -2.26 17.01
N PRO A 107 5.30 -1.19 17.30
CA PRO A 107 5.13 0.05 16.55
C PRO A 107 6.14 1.15 16.91
N ILE A 108 7.07 0.87 17.84
CA ILE A 108 8.07 1.81 18.36
C ILE A 108 8.92 2.42 17.23
N ASN A 109 9.20 1.65 16.20
CA ASN A 109 9.92 2.07 15.00
C ASN A 109 9.24 3.22 14.24
N LEU A 110 7.91 3.30 14.26
CA LEU A 110 7.17 4.42 13.69
C LEU A 110 7.43 5.70 14.48
N ILE A 111 7.41 5.63 15.80
CA ILE A 111 7.69 6.77 16.67
C ILE A 111 9.09 7.32 16.40
N PHE A 112 10.11 6.45 16.37
CA PHE A 112 11.48 6.86 16.06
C PHE A 112 11.64 7.39 14.63
N SER A 113 10.88 6.86 13.66
CA SER A 113 10.84 7.37 12.30
C SER A 113 10.35 8.82 12.27
N ILE A 114 9.27 9.14 13.00
CA ILE A 114 8.74 10.50 13.08
C ILE A 114 9.68 11.43 13.86
N LEU A 115 10.23 10.99 14.99
CA LEU A 115 11.19 11.78 15.77
C LEU A 115 12.43 12.13 14.95
N GLY A 116 12.88 11.23 14.06
CA GLY A 116 14.00 11.44 13.16
C GLY A 116 13.67 12.23 11.88
N TYR A 117 12.41 12.53 11.60
CA TYR A 117 11.99 13.20 10.37
C TYR A 117 12.28 14.71 10.41
N LYS A 118 13.36 15.12 9.73
CA LYS A 118 13.89 16.48 9.80
C LYS A 118 13.07 17.54 9.07
N ASN A 119 12.11 17.17 8.20
CA ASN A 119 11.32 18.14 7.45
C ASN A 119 10.22 18.83 8.28
N VAL A 120 9.99 18.37 9.51
CA VAL A 120 8.99 18.93 10.43
C VAL A 120 9.65 19.37 11.74
N LYS A 121 9.08 20.41 12.36
CA LYS A 121 9.53 20.93 13.66
C LYS A 121 9.30 19.89 14.76
N VAL A 122 10.07 19.97 15.84
CA VAL A 122 9.94 19.01 16.97
C VAL A 122 8.53 19.01 17.57
N THR A 123 7.90 20.18 17.70
CA THR A 123 6.51 20.31 18.16
C THR A 123 5.53 19.58 17.24
N ASP A 124 5.75 19.66 15.93
CA ASP A 124 4.91 19.03 14.92
C ASP A 124 5.13 17.51 14.87
N ARG A 125 6.34 17.03 15.17
CA ARG A 125 6.61 15.58 15.35
C ARG A 125 5.77 14.99 16.47
N LEU A 126 5.66 15.68 17.60
CA LEU A 126 4.84 15.25 18.72
C LEU A 126 3.35 15.24 18.36
N ARG A 127 2.87 16.24 17.60
CA ARG A 127 1.50 16.25 17.06
C ARG A 127 1.25 15.04 16.16
N ILE A 128 2.16 14.74 15.25
CA ILE A 128 2.04 13.56 14.36
C ILE A 128 1.98 12.26 15.17
N ILE A 129 2.88 12.09 16.15
CA ILE A 129 2.90 10.89 17.02
C ILE A 129 1.57 10.76 17.77
N PHE A 130 1.06 11.86 18.33
CA PHE A 130 -0.24 11.88 18.98
C PHE A 130 -1.36 11.49 18.02
N GLY A 131 -1.37 12.03 16.80
CA GLY A 131 -2.33 11.68 15.75
C GLY A 131 -2.27 10.19 15.40
N LEU A 132 -1.08 9.60 15.24
CA LEU A 132 -0.93 8.18 14.97
C LEU A 132 -1.46 7.29 16.12
N ILE A 133 -1.20 7.67 17.38
CA ILE A 133 -1.74 6.97 18.55
C ILE A 133 -3.27 7.05 18.56
N LYS A 134 -3.82 8.25 18.32
CA LYS A 134 -5.27 8.47 18.23
C LYS A 134 -5.92 7.65 17.12
N LEU A 135 -5.31 7.62 15.94
CA LEU A 135 -5.79 6.84 14.80
C LEU A 135 -5.84 5.34 15.10
N ASN A 136 -4.90 4.82 15.89
CA ASN A 136 -4.90 3.42 16.29
C ASN A 136 -6.00 3.07 17.33
N LEU A 137 -6.44 4.06 18.11
CA LEU A 137 -7.48 3.91 19.12
C LEU A 137 -8.89 4.15 18.56
N GLU A 138 -9.05 5.11 17.65
CA GLU A 138 -10.31 5.51 17.04
C GLU A 138 -10.46 4.83 15.67
N LYS A 139 -11.01 3.61 15.67
CA LYS A 139 -11.09 2.78 14.45
C LYS A 139 -12.25 3.13 13.52
N ASP A 140 -13.32 3.69 14.08
CA ASP A 140 -14.55 4.00 13.33
C ASP A 140 -14.91 5.47 13.52
N SER A 141 -14.83 6.24 12.44
CA SER A 141 -15.29 7.61 12.38
C SER A 141 -15.86 7.91 11.01
N ASP A 142 -17.09 8.46 10.97
CA ASP A 142 -17.71 8.95 9.73
C ASP A 142 -17.18 10.33 9.32
N LEU A 143 -16.22 10.88 10.06
CA LEU A 143 -15.62 12.17 9.74
C LEU A 143 -14.71 12.05 8.51
N ILE A 144 -14.82 13.05 7.63
CA ILE A 144 -13.83 13.26 6.58
C ILE A 144 -12.44 13.35 7.22
N PHE A 145 -11.49 12.56 6.72
CA PHE A 145 -10.18 12.40 7.35
C PHE A 145 -9.47 13.74 7.63
N ASN A 146 -9.56 14.71 6.72
CA ASN A 146 -8.99 16.04 6.96
C ASN A 146 -9.60 16.76 8.18
N LYS A 147 -10.91 16.67 8.37
CA LYS A 147 -11.58 17.21 9.57
C LYS A 147 -11.19 16.44 10.84
N TRP A 148 -10.98 15.13 10.71
CA TRP A 148 -10.46 14.32 11.82
C TRP A 148 -9.04 14.74 12.22
N LEU A 149 -8.17 15.07 11.26
CA LEU A 149 -6.82 15.58 11.51
C LEU A 149 -6.86 16.92 12.25
N GLU A 150 -7.67 17.87 11.79
CA GLU A 150 -7.85 19.17 12.46
C GLU A 150 -8.35 19.01 13.89
N LYS A 151 -9.37 18.16 14.11
CA LYS A 151 -9.91 17.83 15.44
C LYS A 151 -8.85 17.21 16.37
N ASN A 152 -7.91 16.45 15.82
CA ASN A 152 -6.81 15.82 16.54
C ASN A 152 -5.51 16.64 16.52
N PHE A 153 -5.65 17.97 16.46
CA PHE A 153 -4.56 18.94 16.61
C PHE A 153 -3.45 18.82 15.55
N GLN A 154 -3.74 18.25 14.38
CA GLN A 154 -2.82 18.31 13.24
C GLN A 154 -2.98 19.68 12.57
N ASN A 155 -1.91 20.47 12.58
CA ASN A 155 -1.89 21.78 11.94
C ASN A 155 -1.57 21.64 10.43
N HIS A 156 -1.69 22.75 9.71
CA HIS A 156 -1.39 22.81 8.27
C HIS A 156 -0.02 22.22 7.91
N GLU A 157 1.04 22.51 8.69
CA GLU A 157 2.39 21.98 8.42
C GLU A 157 2.45 20.45 8.59
N THR A 158 1.87 19.89 9.65
CA THR A 158 1.80 18.43 9.83
C THR A 158 0.99 17.76 8.74
N ILE A 159 -0.11 18.37 8.31
CA ILE A 159 -0.97 17.83 7.25
C ILE A 159 -0.18 17.79 5.95
N LYS A 160 0.34 18.94 5.52
CA LYS A 160 1.07 19.08 4.25
C LYS A 160 2.35 18.24 4.19
N LYS A 161 3.16 18.26 5.24
CA LYS A 161 4.51 17.65 5.24
C LYS A 161 4.56 16.19 5.68
N PHE A 162 3.45 15.62 6.12
CA PHE A 162 3.39 14.23 6.56
C PHE A 162 2.11 13.51 6.10
N TRP A 163 0.93 14.01 6.50
CA TRP A 163 -0.32 13.29 6.22
C TRP A 163 -0.67 13.25 4.75
N GLU A 164 -0.55 14.36 4.01
CA GLU A 164 -0.78 14.37 2.57
C GLU A 164 0.12 13.36 1.88
N ILE A 165 1.43 13.38 2.16
CA ILE A 165 2.42 12.45 1.59
C ILE A 165 2.06 10.97 1.80
N ILE A 166 1.54 10.61 2.98
CA ILE A 166 1.24 9.22 3.32
C ILE A 166 -0.17 8.81 2.86
N CYS A 167 -1.09 9.76 2.81
CA CYS A 167 -2.49 9.53 2.46
C CYS A 167 -2.80 9.80 0.98
N ILE A 168 -1.80 10.10 0.14
CA ILE A 168 -2.04 10.33 -1.29
C ILE A 168 -2.83 9.15 -1.86
N SER A 169 -4.03 9.52 -2.29
CA SER A 169 -4.99 8.76 -3.10
C SER A 169 -4.76 9.09 -4.57
#